data_AF-A0A7W8FQ69-F1
#
_entry.id   AF-A0A7W8FQ69-F1
#
_cell.length_a   1.000
_cell.length_b   1.000
_cell.length_c   1.000
_cell.angle_alpha   90.00
_cell.angle_beta   90.00
_cell.angle_gamma   90.00
#
_symmetry.space_group_name_H-M   'P 1'
#
loop_
_entity.id
_entity.type
_entity.pdbx_description
1 polymer ?
#
loop_
_entity_poly.entity_id
_entity_poly.type
_entity_poly.pdbx_seq_one_letter_code
_entity_poly.pdbx_strand_id
1 'polypeptide(L)' 'MAKEIDPVRARSAVAVIKQHPGMVLFLTTPALLVVGVVWLLTGSAAWAGLLLVALVLGGGAALYGALKRR' A
#
# COMPACT_ATOMS: atom_id res chain seq x y z
N MET A 1 24.11 8.42 -7.81
CA MET A 1 23.42 9.22 -6.77
C MET A 1 21.99 8.72 -6.66
N ALA A 2 21.64 8.11 -5.54
CA ALA A 2 20.24 7.76 -5.30
C ALA A 2 19.45 9.06 -5.11
N LYS A 3 18.35 9.24 -5.84
CA LYS A 3 17.42 10.35 -5.63
C LYS A 3 16.76 10.08 -4.28
N GLU A 4 17.29 10.70 -3.22
CA GLU A 4 16.74 10.54 -1.87
C GLU A 4 15.29 11.02 -1.85
N ILE A 5 14.44 10.27 -1.16
CA ILE A 5 13.04 10.69 -0.97
C ILE A 5 13.08 11.95 -0.10
N ASP A 6 12.60 13.06 -0.65
CA ASP A 6 12.52 14.32 0.08
C ASP A 6 11.74 14.11 1.40
N PRO A 7 12.36 14.36 2.56
CA PRO A 7 11.72 14.17 3.86
C PRO A 7 10.47 15.05 4.03
N VAL A 8 10.41 16.21 3.39
CA VAL A 8 9.21 17.07 3.39
C VAL A 8 8.08 16.35 2.67
N ARG A 9 8.33 15.79 1.49
CA ARG A 9 7.31 15.07 0.71
C ARG A 9 6.78 13.85 1.47
N ALA A 10 7.64 13.12 2.16
CA ALA A 10 7.23 12.00 3.02
C ALA A 10 6.33 12.46 4.17
N ARG A 11 6.72 13.54 4.87
CA ARG A 11 5.92 14.13 5.96
C ARG A 11 4.57 14.64 5.47
N SER A 12 4.52 15.30 4.32
CA SER A 12 3.27 15.77 3.71
C SER A 12 2.34 14.62 3.34
N ALA A 13 2.86 13.53 2.77
CA ALA A 13 2.05 12.35 2.48
C ALA A 13 1.42 11.75 3.76
N VAL A 14 2.19 11.65 4.84
CA VAL A 14 1.68 11.20 6.14
C VAL A 14 0.64 12.17 6.70
N ALA A 15 0.83 13.49 6.54
CA ALA A 15 -0.15 14.48 6.98
C ALA A 15 -1.49 14.33 6.23
N VAL A 16 -1.46 14.10 4.91
CA VAL A 16 -2.66 13.86 4.11
C VAL A 16 -3.40 12.60 4.57
N ILE A 17 -2.67 11.52 4.86
CA ILE A 17 -3.27 10.28 5.38
C ILE A 17 -4.00 10.54 6.70
N LYS A 18 -3.38 11.30 7.60
CA LYS A 18 -3.98 11.65 8.90
C LYS A 18 -5.19 12.57 8.77
N GLN A 19 -5.17 13.50 7.81
CA GLN A 19 -6.27 14.45 7.59
C GLN A 19 -7.48 13.81 6.89
N HIS A 20 -7.24 12.82 6.02
CA HIS A 20 -8.29 12.22 5.19
C HIS A 20 -8.31 10.68 5.29
N PRO A 21 -8.54 10.11 6.48
CA PRO A 21 -8.46 8.66 6.69
C PRO A 21 -9.49 7.90 5.84
N GLY A 22 -10.70 8.45 5.66
CA GLY A 22 -11.74 7.84 4.81
C GLY A 22 -11.35 7.75 3.34
N MET A 23 -10.66 8.77 2.80
CA MET A 23 -10.17 8.76 1.43
C MET A 23 -9.11 7.68 1.23
N VAL A 24 -8.20 7.52 2.19
CA VAL A 24 -7.16 6.48 2.12
C VAL A 24 -7.77 5.09 2.19
N LEU A 25 -8.74 4.87 3.08
CA LEU A 25 -9.47 3.59 3.15
C LEU A 25 -10.24 3.29 1.87
N PHE A 26 -10.89 4.30 1.29
CA PHE A 26 -11.56 4.15 0.01
C PHE A 26 -10.56 3.77 -1.11
N LEU A 27 -9.41 4.43 -1.16
CA LEU A 27 -8.37 4.14 -2.14
C LEU A 27 -7.79 2.72 -1.98
N THR A 28 -7.63 2.23 -0.74
CA THR A 28 -7.11 0.88 -0.48
C THR A 28 -8.18 -0.22 -0.61
N THR A 29 -9.46 0.15 -0.80
CA THR A 29 -10.59 -0.79 -0.87
C THR A 29 -10.38 -1.94 -1.88
N PRO A 30 -9.91 -1.70 -3.13
CA PRO A 30 -9.70 -2.80 -4.07
C PRO A 30 -8.73 -3.87 -3.55
N ALA A 31 -7.65 -3.45 -2.88
CA ALA A 31 -6.68 -4.37 -2.29
C ALA A 31 -7.29 -5.15 -1.10
N LEU A 32 -8.03 -4.45 -0.23
CA LEU A 32 -8.71 -5.08 0.91
C LEU A 32 -9.77 -6.09 0.47
N LEU A 33 -10.51 -5.82 -0.61
CA LEU A 33 -11.47 -6.75 -1.18
C LEU A 33 -10.78 -8.02 -1.69
N VAL A 34 -9.68 -7.89 -2.44
CA VAL A 34 -8.90 -9.04 -2.91
C VAL A 34 -8.41 -9.89 -1.74
N VAL A 35 -7.88 -9.27 -0.69
CA VAL A 35 -7.44 -9.98 0.53
C VAL A 35 -8.61 -10.68 1.22
N GLY A 36 -9.75 -10.01 1.37
CA GLY A 36 -10.96 -10.57 1.97
C GLY A 36 -11.51 -11.75 1.17
N VAL A 37 -11.52 -11.66 -0.16
CA VAL A 37 -11.94 -12.76 -1.03
C VAL A 37 -11.01 -13.97 -0.88
N VAL A 38 -9.69 -13.77 -0.88
CA VAL A 38 -8.74 -14.87 -0.68
C VAL A 38 -8.92 -15.50 0.69
N TRP A 39 -9.15 -14.70 1.73
CA TRP A 39 -9.45 -15.24 3.06
C TRP A 39 -10.70 -16.11 3.04
N LEU A 40 -11.81 -15.64 2.46
CA LEU A 40 -13.08 -16.37 2.41
C LEU A 40 -12.95 -17.67 1.60
N LEU A 41 -12.25 -17.64 0.46
CA LEU A 41 -12.11 -18.81 -0.42
C LEU A 41 -11.14 -19.86 0.13
N THR A 42 -10.08 -19.44 0.82
CA THR A 42 -9.08 -20.37 1.36
C THR A 42 -9.40 -20.84 2.77
N GLY A 43 -10.28 -20.13 3.49
CA GLY A 43 -10.58 -20.38 4.91
C GLY A 43 -9.40 -20.15 5.86
N SER A 44 -8.27 -19.64 5.37
CA SER A 44 -7.02 -19.52 6.13
C SER A 44 -6.51 -18.09 6.12
N ALA A 45 -6.33 -17.53 7.32
CA ALA A 45 -5.74 -16.22 7.50
C ALA A 45 -4.27 -16.17 7.04
N ALA A 46 -3.58 -17.31 6.96
CA ALA A 46 -2.18 -17.37 6.52
C ALA A 46 -2.03 -16.91 5.07
N TRP A 47 -2.89 -17.40 4.16
CA TRP A 47 -2.83 -17.03 2.74
C TRP A 47 -3.21 -15.57 2.51
N ALA A 48 -4.25 -15.09 3.19
CA ALA A 48 -4.66 -13.68 3.15
C ALA A 48 -3.57 -12.75 3.71
N GLY A 49 -2.93 -13.14 4.81
CA GLY A 49 -1.82 -12.40 5.43
C GLY A 49 -0.59 -12.33 4.52
N LEU A 50 -0.19 -13.46 3.91
CA LEU A 50 0.90 -13.48 2.93
C LEU A 50 0.61 -12.58 1.73
N LEU A 51 -0.63 -12.62 1.22
CA LEU A 51 -1.05 -11.76 0.12
C LEU A 51 -1.01 -10.27 0.50
N LEU A 52 -1.45 -9.93 1.71
CA LEU A 52 -1.39 -8.56 2.21
C LEU A 52 0.06 -8.06 2.28
N VAL A 53 0.98 -8.87 2.81
CA VAL A 53 2.41 -8.56 2.83
C VAL A 53 2.95 -8.37 1.41
N ALA A 54 2.59 -9.26 0.48
CA ALA A 54 2.99 -9.15 -0.91
C ALA A 54 2.47 -7.87 -1.58
N LEU A 55 1.24 -7.45 -1.28
CA LEU A 55 0.65 -6.21 -1.80
C LEU A 55 1.35 -4.97 -1.24
N VAL A 56 1.69 -4.95 0.06
CA VAL A 56 2.41 -3.83 0.68
C VAL A 56 3.83 -3.70 0.09
N LEU A 57 4.59 -4.80 0.05
CA LEU A 57 5.95 -4.80 -0.46
C LEU A 57 5.98 -4.55 -1.97
N GLY A 58 5.12 -5.24 -2.73
CA GLY A 58 5.01 -5.10 -4.17
C GLY A 58 4.54 -3.71 -4.59
N GLY A 59 3.51 -3.17 -3.92
CA GLY A 59 3.03 -1.80 -4.15
C GLY A 59 4.08 -0.75 -3.83
N GLY A 60 4.78 -0.90 -2.70
CA GLY A 60 5.91 -0.03 -2.32
C GLY A 60 7.05 -0.07 -3.33
N ALA A 61 7.44 -1.26 -3.78
CA ALA A 61 8.48 -1.45 -4.79
C ALA A 61 8.07 -0.86 -6.16
N ALA A 62 6.82 -1.07 -6.59
CA ALA A 62 6.29 -0.49 -7.81
C ALA A 62 6.27 1.04 -7.77
N LEU A 63 5.85 1.63 -6.64
CA LEU A 63 5.86 3.07 -6.44
C LEU A 63 7.28 3.62 -6.47
N TYR A 64 8.21 2.99 -5.75
CA TYR A 64 9.63 3.37 -5.74
C TYR A 64 10.23 3.29 -7.15
N GLY A 65 9.95 2.21 -7.88
CA GLY A 65 10.37 2.05 -9.27
C GLY A 65 9.79 3.14 -10.19
N ALA A 66 8.51 3.48 -10.03
CA ALA A 66 7.86 4.55 -10.78
C ALA A 66 8.48 5.93 -10.48
N LEU A 67 8.84 6.20 -9.22
CA LEU A 67 9.52 7.44 -8.81
C LEU A 67 10.95 7.53 -9.38
N LYS A 68 11.68 6.40 -9.43
CA LYS A 68 13.04 6.35 -10.01
C LYS A 68 13.04 6.64 -11.51
N ARG A 69 11.97 6.28 -12.23
CA ARG A 69 11.83 6.50 -13.68
C ARG A 69 11.43 7.92 -14.07
N ARG A 70 11.20 8.82 -13.10
CA ARG A 70 10.82 10.23 -13.30
C ARG A 70 11.95 11.16 -12.88
#